data_AF-A0A920G4T5-F1
#
_entry.id   AF-A0A920G4T5-F1
#
_cell.length_a   1.000
_cell.length_b   1.000
_cell.length_c   1.000
_cell.angle_alpha   90.00
_cell.angle_beta   90.00
_cell.angle_gamma   90.00
#
_symmetry.space_group_name_H-M   'P 1'
#
loop_
_entity.id
_entity.type
_entity.pdbx_description
1 polymer ?
#
loop_
_entity_poly.entity_id
_entity_poly.type
_entity_poly.pdbx_seq_one_letter_code
_entity_poly.pdbx_strand_id
1 'polypeptide(L)'
;MTNYVVPTGVRIAHTARVRLGAYLGEGTTVMHEGFINFNAGTEGPGMIEGRISAGVWVGEGSDLGGGCSTMGTLSGGGNIVISVGKECLIGANAGLGIPLGDRCTIEAGLFVTAGTKVSVLDEQGDTIETVSARALAGRADLLFRRHSSTGTVQCLTNKSAVELNEMLHANN
;
A
#
# COMPACT_ATOMS: atom_id res chain seq x y z
N MET A 1 17.96 5.97 -13.62
CA MET A 1 17.15 7.02 -14.28
C MET A 1 17.98 8.26 -14.56
N THR A 2 18.64 8.82 -13.54
CA THR A 2 19.30 10.14 -13.57
C THR A 2 20.50 10.25 -14.51
N ASN A 3 21.08 9.14 -14.97
CA ASN A 3 22.10 9.17 -16.03
C ASN A 3 21.51 9.52 -17.41
N TYR A 4 20.17 9.53 -17.55
CA TYR A 4 19.45 9.85 -18.79
C TYR A 4 18.56 11.07 -18.62
N VAL A 5 17.79 11.14 -17.53
CA VAL A 5 16.86 12.25 -17.24
C VAL A 5 16.72 12.46 -15.74
N VAL A 6 16.68 13.73 -15.34
CA VAL A 6 16.27 14.17 -14.01
C VAL A 6 14.99 14.98 -14.18
N PRO A 7 13.81 14.44 -13.84
CA PRO A 7 12.54 15.18 -13.92
C PRO A 7 12.58 16.46 -13.09
N THR A 8 11.77 17.45 -13.47
CA THR A 8 11.60 18.68 -12.69
C THR A 8 10.76 18.40 -11.44
N GLY A 9 11.02 19.14 -10.36
CA GLY A 9 10.19 19.06 -9.15
C GLY A 9 10.30 17.75 -8.35
N VAL A 10 11.30 16.90 -8.63
CA VAL A 10 11.55 15.66 -7.89
C VAL A 10 12.86 15.73 -7.10
N ARG A 11 12.94 14.95 -6.03
CA ARG A 11 14.18 14.76 -5.25
C ARG A 11 14.50 13.28 -5.14
N ILE A 12 15.76 12.91 -5.33
CA ILE A 12 16.24 11.53 -5.23
C ILE A 12 17.54 11.53 -4.43
N ALA A 13 17.48 11.00 -3.21
CA ALA A 13 18.63 11.01 -2.30
C ALA A 13 19.73 10.02 -2.72
N HIS A 14 19.35 8.84 -3.25
CA HIS A 14 20.28 7.84 -3.75
C HIS A 14 19.86 7.33 -5.13
N THR A 15 20.43 7.94 -6.18
CA THR A 15 19.98 7.77 -7.56
C THR A 15 20.14 6.35 -8.13
N ALA A 16 21.03 5.54 -7.57
CA ALA A 16 21.20 4.14 -7.95
C ALA A 16 19.94 3.28 -7.71
N ARG A 17 19.03 3.73 -6.83
CA ARG A 17 17.79 3.02 -6.48
C ARG A 17 16.58 3.38 -7.35
N VAL A 18 16.75 4.24 -8.36
CA VAL A 18 15.68 4.60 -9.31
C VAL A 18 16.08 4.18 -10.72
N ARG A 19 15.41 3.16 -11.25
CA ARG A 19 15.73 2.58 -12.56
C ARG A 19 15.26 3.48 -13.71
N LEU A 20 15.93 3.40 -14.86
CA LEU A 20 15.38 3.97 -16.10
C LEU A 20 14.03 3.29 -16.37
N GLY A 21 13.02 4.08 -16.74
CA GLY A 21 11.64 3.63 -16.89
C GLY A 21 10.77 3.73 -15.64
N ALA A 22 11.32 4.21 -14.51
CA ALA A 22 10.51 4.68 -13.38
C ALA A 22 9.83 6.02 -13.73
N TYR A 23 8.61 6.22 -13.24
CA TYR A 23 7.89 7.50 -13.35
C TYR A 23 7.81 8.17 -11.98
N LEU A 24 8.29 9.40 -11.87
CA LEU A 24 8.22 10.19 -10.65
C LEU A 24 7.46 11.49 -10.98
N GLY A 25 6.21 11.56 -10.55
CA GLY A 25 5.42 12.78 -10.61
C GLY A 25 6.02 13.92 -9.79
N GLU A 26 5.58 15.14 -10.09
CA GLU A 26 6.07 16.36 -9.42
C GLU A 26 5.78 16.30 -7.91
N GLY A 27 6.74 16.79 -7.11
CA GLY A 27 6.67 16.74 -5.65
C GLY A 27 7.09 15.40 -5.04
N THR A 28 7.36 14.36 -5.85
CA THR A 28 7.88 13.09 -5.33
C THR A 28 9.28 13.24 -4.76
N THR A 29 9.46 12.75 -3.54
CA THR A 29 10.76 12.63 -2.88
C THR A 29 11.09 11.17 -2.64
N VAL A 30 12.16 10.68 -3.26
CA VAL A 30 12.71 9.34 -3.02
C VAL A 30 13.89 9.43 -2.07
N MET A 31 13.71 8.94 -0.85
CA MET A 31 14.75 8.92 0.18
C MET A 31 15.75 7.78 -0.04
N HIS A 32 16.80 7.71 0.79
CA HIS A 32 17.92 6.76 0.62
C HIS A 32 17.50 5.29 0.57
N GLU A 33 16.44 4.93 1.29
CA GLU A 33 15.89 3.56 1.32
C GLU A 33 14.80 3.34 0.25
N GLY A 34 14.32 4.43 -0.36
CA GLY A 34 13.40 4.39 -1.47
C GLY A 34 13.97 3.61 -2.67
N PHE A 35 13.14 2.82 -3.32
CA PHE A 35 13.47 2.14 -4.57
C PHE A 35 12.28 2.17 -5.51
N ILE A 36 12.51 2.52 -6.77
CA ILE A 36 11.46 2.49 -7.81
C ILE A 36 11.98 1.73 -9.03
N ASN A 37 11.25 0.69 -9.41
CA ASN A 37 11.58 -0.15 -10.56
C ASN A 37 11.16 0.50 -11.89
N PHE A 38 11.47 -0.14 -13.00
CA PHE A 38 10.92 0.25 -14.30
C PHE A 38 9.41 -0.04 -14.36
N ASN A 39 8.69 0.71 -15.20
CA ASN A 39 7.23 0.59 -15.36
C ASN A 39 6.50 0.66 -14.01
N ALA A 40 6.97 1.52 -13.13
CA ALA A 40 6.45 1.72 -11.79
C ALA A 40 6.68 3.18 -11.41
N GLY A 41 5.94 3.67 -10.43
CA GLY A 41 6.06 5.07 -10.12
C GLY A 41 5.02 5.64 -9.18
N THR A 42 5.01 6.96 -9.15
CA THR A 42 4.17 7.78 -8.29
C THR A 42 3.46 8.84 -9.13
N GLU A 43 2.18 9.09 -8.86
CA GLU A 43 1.45 10.24 -9.39
C GLU A 43 2.06 11.57 -8.91
N GLY A 44 2.53 11.62 -7.65
CA GLY A 44 3.09 12.80 -7.01
C GLY A 44 2.01 13.80 -6.54
N PRO A 45 2.25 14.59 -5.48
CA PRO A 45 3.37 14.50 -4.55
C PRO A 45 3.34 13.24 -3.67
N GLY A 46 4.46 12.91 -3.01
CA GLY A 46 4.54 11.80 -2.06
C GLY A 46 5.96 11.51 -1.57
N MET A 47 6.08 10.83 -0.43
CA MET A 47 7.34 10.41 0.18
C MET A 47 7.61 8.92 -0.01
N ILE A 48 8.71 8.58 -0.69
CA ILE A 48 9.09 7.20 -0.99
C ILE A 48 10.37 6.81 -0.25
N GLU A 49 10.19 6.07 0.83
CA GLU A 49 11.27 5.51 1.67
C GLU A 49 11.25 3.97 1.66
N GLY A 50 10.32 3.37 0.91
CA GLY A 50 10.20 1.93 0.70
C GLY A 50 10.41 1.49 -0.75
N ARG A 51 10.06 0.24 -1.06
CA ARG A 51 10.28 -0.38 -2.37
C ARG A 51 9.00 -0.43 -3.20
N ILE A 52 9.03 0.21 -4.37
CA ILE A 52 8.01 0.14 -5.42
C ILE A 52 8.44 -0.90 -6.47
N SER A 53 7.74 -2.04 -6.49
CA SER A 53 8.00 -3.12 -7.45
C SER A 53 7.58 -2.75 -8.88
N ALA A 54 8.07 -3.48 -9.88
CA ALA A 54 7.68 -3.24 -11.28
C ALA A 54 6.16 -3.41 -11.47
N GLY A 55 5.54 -2.54 -12.26
CA GLY A 55 4.09 -2.47 -12.46
C GLY A 55 3.35 -1.65 -11.41
N VAL A 56 3.93 -1.42 -10.23
CA VAL A 56 3.23 -0.77 -9.12
C VAL A 56 3.09 0.72 -9.35
N TRP A 57 1.86 1.21 -9.19
CA TRP A 57 1.54 2.63 -9.18
C TRP A 57 1.14 3.09 -7.78
N VAL A 58 1.65 4.25 -7.38
CA VAL A 58 1.31 4.90 -6.11
C VAL A 58 0.62 6.22 -6.40
N GLY A 59 -0.60 6.38 -5.89
CA GLY A 59 -1.41 7.58 -6.06
C GLY A 59 -0.87 8.80 -5.32
N GLU A 60 -1.43 9.95 -5.67
CA GLU A 60 -1.14 11.26 -5.07
C GLU A 60 -1.26 11.27 -3.55
N GLY A 61 -0.31 11.93 -2.86
CA GLY A 61 -0.33 12.13 -1.42
C GLY A 61 -0.05 10.87 -0.60
N SER A 62 0.32 9.75 -1.24
CA SER A 62 0.63 8.50 -0.56
C SER A 62 2.10 8.41 -0.15
N ASP A 63 2.33 7.99 1.10
CA ASP A 63 3.65 7.87 1.70
C ASP A 63 4.01 6.40 1.98
N LEU A 64 5.21 6.03 1.55
CA LEU A 64 5.82 4.72 1.77
C LEU A 64 6.96 4.86 2.79
N GLY A 65 6.71 4.47 4.03
CA GLY A 65 7.67 4.56 5.12
C GLY A 65 8.92 3.70 4.94
N GLY A 66 9.97 4.05 5.69
CA GLY A 66 11.31 3.48 5.57
C GLY A 66 11.33 1.95 5.53
N GLY A 67 11.88 1.38 4.45
CA GLY A 67 12.06 -0.06 4.31
C GLY A 67 10.79 -0.86 4.01
N CYS A 68 9.63 -0.21 3.83
CA CYS A 68 8.40 -0.92 3.47
C CYS A 68 8.50 -1.59 2.08
N SER A 69 7.59 -2.52 1.79
CA SER A 69 7.59 -3.29 0.55
C SER A 69 6.24 -3.23 -0.13
N THR A 70 6.22 -2.96 -1.43
CA THR A 70 5.10 -3.34 -2.31
C THR A 70 5.49 -4.59 -3.09
N MET A 71 4.60 -5.57 -3.14
CA MET A 71 4.74 -6.70 -4.08
C MET A 71 4.41 -6.21 -5.50
N GLY A 72 4.99 -6.81 -6.55
CA GLY A 72 4.69 -6.42 -7.93
C GLY A 72 3.36 -6.95 -8.43
N THR A 73 3.14 -8.25 -8.25
CA THR A 73 1.89 -8.94 -8.52
C THR A 73 1.39 -9.64 -7.27
N LEU A 74 0.09 -9.89 -7.21
CA LEU A 74 -0.56 -10.54 -6.08
C LEU A 74 0.09 -11.91 -5.77
N SER A 75 0.62 -12.04 -4.55
CA SER A 75 1.13 -13.33 -4.05
C SER A 75 0.03 -14.39 -4.08
N GLY A 76 0.30 -15.56 -4.64
CA GLY A 76 -0.63 -16.70 -4.65
C GLY A 76 -1.45 -16.88 -5.93
N GLY A 77 -0.82 -16.65 -7.09
CA GLY A 77 -1.32 -17.13 -8.39
C GLY A 77 -2.16 -16.15 -9.22
N GLY A 78 -2.18 -14.87 -8.88
CA GLY A 78 -2.96 -13.85 -9.61
C GLY A 78 -2.11 -12.94 -10.49
N ASN A 79 -2.63 -12.60 -11.68
CA ASN A 79 -2.06 -11.59 -12.59
C ASN A 79 -2.46 -10.14 -12.20
N ILE A 80 -2.89 -9.92 -10.96
CA ILE A 80 -3.30 -8.59 -10.49
C ILE A 80 -2.04 -7.83 -10.08
N VAL A 81 -1.84 -6.68 -10.71
CA VAL A 81 -0.76 -5.74 -10.37
C VAL A 81 -1.15 -4.98 -9.11
N ILE A 82 -0.23 -4.89 -8.15
CA ILE A 82 -0.46 -4.14 -6.91
C ILE A 82 -0.45 -2.65 -7.21
N SER A 83 -1.39 -1.92 -6.62
CA SER A 83 -1.44 -0.46 -6.63
C SER A 83 -1.67 0.07 -5.22
N VAL A 84 -1.30 1.34 -5.01
CA VAL A 84 -1.61 2.11 -3.81
C VAL A 84 -2.44 3.30 -4.27
N GLY A 85 -3.61 3.53 -3.65
CA GLY A 85 -4.47 4.67 -3.96
C GLY A 85 -3.87 6.00 -3.52
N LYS A 86 -4.72 7.02 -3.41
CA LYS A 86 -4.36 8.35 -2.93
C LYS A 86 -4.34 8.39 -1.40
N GLU A 87 -3.55 9.30 -0.83
CA GLU A 87 -3.54 9.62 0.61
C GLU A 87 -3.34 8.39 1.53
N CYS A 88 -2.61 7.38 1.06
CA CYS A 88 -2.30 6.18 1.84
C CYS A 88 -1.03 6.35 2.66
N LEU A 89 -0.92 5.60 3.76
CA LEU A 89 0.28 5.53 4.58
C LEU A 89 0.71 4.07 4.77
N ILE A 90 1.84 3.67 4.19
CA ILE A 90 2.43 2.36 4.44
C ILE A 90 3.55 2.54 5.46
N GLY A 91 3.36 2.03 6.67
CA GLY A 91 4.31 2.19 7.77
C GLY A 91 5.70 1.63 7.48
N ALA A 92 6.69 2.11 8.21
CA ALA A 92 8.07 1.64 8.09
C ALA A 92 8.15 0.11 8.28
N ASN A 93 8.97 -0.55 7.45
CA ASN A 93 9.11 -2.02 7.41
C ASN A 93 7.81 -2.82 7.23
N ALA A 94 6.71 -2.18 6.86
CA ALA A 94 5.48 -2.87 6.50
C ALA A 94 5.60 -3.54 5.12
N GLY A 95 4.62 -4.37 4.77
CA GLY A 95 4.55 -5.00 3.45
C GLY A 95 3.13 -5.05 2.91
N LEU A 96 3.00 -4.78 1.62
CA LEU A 96 1.74 -4.75 0.90
C LEU A 96 1.74 -5.80 -0.21
N GLY A 97 0.84 -6.78 -0.08
CA GLY A 97 0.61 -7.86 -1.03
C GLY A 97 -0.78 -7.87 -1.66
N ILE A 98 -1.56 -6.79 -1.53
CA ILE A 98 -2.87 -6.57 -2.17
C ILE A 98 -2.94 -5.13 -2.71
N PRO A 99 -3.75 -4.82 -3.73
CA PRO A 99 -4.04 -3.42 -4.08
C PRO A 99 -4.74 -2.70 -2.92
N LEU A 100 -4.38 -1.44 -2.66
CA LEU A 100 -5.10 -0.55 -1.75
C LEU A 100 -5.94 0.45 -2.54
N GLY A 101 -7.13 0.78 -2.03
CA GLY A 101 -7.84 1.99 -2.44
C GLY A 101 -7.25 3.22 -1.78
N ASP A 102 -8.01 4.31 -1.75
CA ASP A 102 -7.56 5.57 -1.16
C ASP A 102 -7.60 5.54 0.38
N ARG A 103 -6.84 6.43 1.03
CA ARG A 103 -6.85 6.67 2.48
C ARG A 103 -6.66 5.42 3.33
N CYS A 104 -5.88 4.47 2.83
CA CYS A 104 -5.56 3.24 3.53
C CYS A 104 -4.26 3.38 4.32
N THR A 105 -4.22 2.79 5.51
CA THR A 105 -3.03 2.77 6.37
C THR A 105 -2.62 1.34 6.70
N ILE A 106 -1.31 1.06 6.66
CA ILE A 106 -0.73 -0.18 7.19
C ILE A 106 0.23 0.18 8.31
N GLU A 107 0.01 -0.40 9.50
CA GLU A 107 0.91 -0.28 10.64
C GLU A 107 2.36 -0.63 10.27
N ALA A 108 3.33 0.05 10.89
CA ALA A 108 4.73 -0.30 10.79
C ALA A 108 4.99 -1.77 11.16
N GLY A 109 5.83 -2.44 10.37
CA GLY A 109 6.19 -3.85 10.58
C GLY A 109 5.10 -4.87 10.22
N LEU A 110 3.90 -4.45 9.80
CA LEU A 110 2.86 -5.37 9.37
C LEU A 110 3.00 -5.71 7.89
N PHE A 111 3.17 -7.00 7.56
CA PHE A 111 3.08 -7.49 6.19
C PHE A 111 1.69 -8.07 5.92
N VAL A 112 0.92 -7.44 5.03
CA VAL A 112 -0.41 -7.87 4.57
C VAL A 112 -0.27 -8.64 3.25
N THR A 113 -0.20 -9.96 3.33
CA THR A 113 -0.23 -10.84 2.14
C THR A 113 -1.67 -11.10 1.71
N ALA A 114 -1.89 -11.46 0.45
CA ALA A 114 -3.24 -11.76 -0.07
C ALA A 114 -4.00 -12.84 0.73
N GLY A 115 -3.27 -13.78 1.33
CA GLY A 115 -3.82 -14.88 2.12
C GLY A 115 -3.95 -14.58 3.61
N THR A 116 -3.37 -13.48 4.11
CA THR A 116 -3.44 -13.09 5.51
C THR A 116 -4.90 -13.05 5.95
N LYS A 117 -5.23 -13.77 7.04
CA LYS A 117 -6.55 -13.68 7.66
C LYS A 117 -6.64 -12.41 8.49
N VAL A 118 -7.69 -11.63 8.24
CA VAL A 118 -7.89 -10.30 8.79
C VAL A 118 -9.25 -10.26 9.46
N SER A 119 -9.27 -9.97 10.76
CA SER A 119 -10.51 -9.69 11.50
C SER A 119 -10.94 -8.27 11.18
N VAL A 120 -12.06 -8.12 10.49
CA VAL A 120 -12.64 -6.82 10.12
C VAL A 120 -13.45 -6.32 11.31
N LEU A 121 -13.13 -5.11 11.75
CA LEU A 121 -13.79 -4.45 12.87
C LEU A 121 -14.72 -3.34 12.37
N ASP A 122 -15.87 -3.22 13.02
CA ASP A 122 -16.72 -2.02 12.91
C ASP A 122 -16.12 -0.84 13.69
N GLU A 123 -16.82 0.29 13.64
CA GLU A 123 -16.51 1.50 14.39
C GLU A 123 -16.53 1.30 15.92
N GLN A 124 -17.24 0.30 16.43
CA GLN A 124 -17.26 -0.08 17.85
C GLN A 124 -16.06 -0.94 18.26
N GLY A 125 -15.32 -1.46 17.28
CA GLY A 125 -14.17 -2.34 17.49
C GLY A 125 -14.54 -3.82 17.61
N ASP A 126 -15.79 -4.17 17.35
CA ASP A 126 -16.27 -5.55 17.37
C ASP A 126 -15.92 -6.26 16.06
N THR A 127 -15.55 -7.54 16.14
CA THR A 127 -15.25 -8.32 14.94
C THR A 127 -16.53 -8.75 14.26
N ILE A 128 -16.74 -8.27 13.04
CA ILE A 128 -17.87 -8.69 12.21
C ILE A 128 -17.55 -10.03 11.54
N GLU A 129 -16.43 -10.08 10.83
CA GLU A 129 -16.03 -11.23 10.04
C GLU A 129 -14.50 -11.33 9.95
N THR A 130 -13.99 -12.56 9.78
CA THR A 130 -12.59 -12.79 9.43
C THR A 130 -12.47 -13.23 7.97
N VAL A 131 -11.92 -12.35 7.13
CA VAL A 131 -11.73 -12.60 5.70
C VAL A 131 -10.26 -12.74 5.33
N SER A 132 -9.97 -13.26 4.15
CA SER A 132 -8.62 -13.14 3.58
C SER A 132 -8.41 -11.72 3.05
N ALA A 133 -7.22 -11.15 3.24
CA ALA A 133 -6.93 -9.75 2.87
C ALA A 133 -7.23 -9.44 1.39
N ARG A 134 -7.14 -10.41 0.49
CA ARG A 134 -7.57 -10.24 -0.92
C ARG A 134 -9.02 -9.79 -1.09
N ALA A 135 -9.93 -10.10 -0.17
CA ALA A 135 -11.32 -9.65 -0.22
C ALA A 135 -11.43 -8.13 0.01
N LEU A 136 -10.41 -7.53 0.63
CA LEU A 136 -10.31 -6.10 0.95
C LEU A 136 -9.55 -5.31 -0.12
N ALA A 137 -9.10 -5.97 -1.20
CA ALA A 137 -8.31 -5.33 -2.25
C ALA A 137 -9.06 -4.15 -2.90
N GLY A 138 -8.38 -3.03 -3.07
CA GLY A 138 -8.88 -1.82 -3.73
C GLY A 138 -9.90 -1.02 -2.94
N ARG A 139 -10.27 -1.45 -1.71
CA ARG A 139 -11.19 -0.70 -0.86
C ARG A 139 -10.46 0.47 -0.22
N ALA A 140 -11.18 1.58 -0.04
CA ALA A 140 -10.69 2.78 0.61
C ALA A 140 -10.96 2.77 2.13
N ASP A 141 -10.32 3.68 2.85
CA ASP A 141 -10.60 4.00 4.26
C ASP A 141 -10.36 2.81 5.22
N LEU A 142 -9.32 2.03 4.96
CA LEU A 142 -8.96 0.85 5.76
C LEU A 142 -7.69 1.10 6.58
N LEU A 143 -7.71 0.70 7.86
CA LEU A 143 -6.52 0.66 8.72
C LEU A 143 -6.17 -0.78 9.08
N PHE A 144 -5.06 -1.28 8.54
CA PHE A 144 -4.51 -2.58 8.90
C PHE A 144 -3.53 -2.46 10.07
N ARG A 145 -3.76 -3.25 11.12
CA ARG A 145 -2.87 -3.32 12.29
C ARG A 145 -2.76 -4.75 12.82
N ARG A 146 -1.77 -5.00 13.66
CA ARG A 146 -1.64 -6.22 14.46
C ARG A 146 -1.98 -5.89 15.91
N HIS A 147 -2.96 -6.58 16.46
CA HIS A 147 -3.28 -6.46 17.87
C HIS A 147 -2.10 -6.99 18.71
N SER A 148 -1.49 -6.11 19.50
CA SER A 148 -0.19 -6.38 20.15
C SER A 148 -0.26 -7.46 21.23
N SER A 149 -1.41 -7.66 21.87
CA SER A 149 -1.57 -8.68 22.93
C SER A 149 -1.96 -10.06 22.38
N THR A 150 -2.65 -10.13 21.25
CA THR A 150 -3.19 -11.40 20.71
C THR A 150 -2.50 -11.84 19.42
N GLY A 151 -1.76 -10.94 18.76
CA GLY A 151 -1.12 -11.18 17.47
C GLY A 151 -2.07 -11.16 16.27
N THR A 152 -3.38 -11.01 16.49
CA THR A 152 -4.42 -10.99 15.44
C THR A 152 -4.19 -9.83 14.48
N VAL A 153 -4.22 -10.09 13.17
CA VAL A 153 -4.25 -9.03 12.17
C VAL A 153 -5.68 -8.51 12.05
N GLN A 154 -5.85 -7.21 12.23
CA GLN A 154 -7.13 -6.52 12.25
C GLN A 154 -7.20 -5.50 11.12
N CYS A 155 -8.40 -5.27 10.61
CA CYS A 155 -8.70 -4.14 9.74
C CYS A 155 -9.80 -3.30 10.39
N LEU A 156 -9.47 -2.07 10.78
CA LEU A 156 -10.42 -1.10 11.29
C LEU A 156 -11.01 -0.35 10.10
N THR A 157 -12.30 -0.04 10.23
CA THR A 157 -13.04 0.73 9.24
C THR A 157 -13.90 1.76 9.96
N ASN A 158 -14.15 2.92 9.34
CA ASN A 158 -15.06 3.93 9.88
C ASN A 158 -16.52 3.67 9.42
N LYS A 159 -16.88 2.40 9.24
CA LYS A 159 -18.18 1.99 8.69
C LYS A 159 -18.96 1.23 9.75
N SER A 160 -20.28 1.32 9.66
CA SER A 160 -21.17 0.48 10.45
C SER A 160 -21.12 -0.98 9.98
N ALA A 161 -21.54 -1.91 10.84
CA ALA A 161 -21.57 -3.33 10.50
C ALA A 161 -22.41 -3.66 9.24
N VAL A 162 -23.48 -2.89 8.99
CA VAL A 162 -24.35 -3.04 7.82
C VAL A 162 -23.59 -2.66 6.54
N GLU A 163 -22.96 -1.49 6.53
CA GLU A 163 -22.17 -1.02 5.38
C GLU A 163 -20.97 -1.94 5.10
N LEU A 164 -20.37 -2.49 6.16
CA LEU A 164 -19.28 -3.47 6.05
C LEU A 164 -19.75 -4.76 5.40
N ASN A 165 -20.90 -5.28 5.80
CA ASN A 165 -21.47 -6.49 5.23
C ASN A 165 -21.81 -6.31 3.74
N GLU A 166 -22.44 -5.20 3.37
CA GLU A 166 -22.66 -4.86 1.96
C GLU A 166 -21.33 -4.76 1.21
N MET A 167 -20.34 -4.04 1.76
CA MET A 167 -19.03 -3.91 1.15
C MET A 167 -18.35 -5.27 0.96
N LEU A 168 -18.46 -6.20 1.91
CA LEU A 168 -17.87 -7.54 1.86
C LEU A 168 -18.56 -8.46 0.84
N HIS A 169 -19.85 -8.27 0.57
CA HIS A 169 -20.66 -9.21 -0.21
C HIS A 169 -21.31 -8.64 -1.48
N ALA A 170 -21.09 -7.38 -1.83
CA ALA A 170 -21.68 -6.72 -3.00
C ALA A 170 -21.32 -7.33 -4.38
N ASN A 171 -20.46 -8.35 -4.44
CA ASN A 171 -20.05 -9.04 -5.67
C ASN A 171 -20.44 -10.54 -5.71
N ASN A 172 -21.47 -10.94 -4.95
CA ASN A 172 -22.15 -12.22 -5.17
C ASN A 172 -23.25 -12.10 -6.23
#